data_AF-A0A931YTR1-F1
#
_entry.id   AF-A0A931YTR1-F1
#
_cell.length_a   1.000
_cell.length_b   1.000
_cell.length_c   1.000
_cell.angle_alpha   90.00
_cell.angle_beta   90.00
_cell.angle_gamma   90.00
#
_symmetry.space_group_name_H-M   'P 1'
#
loop_
_entity.id
_entity.type
_entity.pdbx_description
1 polymer ?
#
loop_
_entity_poly.entity_id
_entity_poly.type
_entity_poly.pdbx_seq_one_letter_code
_entity_poly.pdbx_strand_id
1 'polypeptide(L)'
;GWLARTYGLEGDDLYALIQRLHAEIFKDSPAPSALDARYVTEDVPYGLVPSAELGRLARVPMPVSEALITVASAALARDFRREGRTLARMGLEGLSLQAARSAVS
;
A
#
# COMPACT_ATOMS: atom_id res chain seq x y z
N GLY A 1 -8.47 -18.11 -0.52
CA GLY A 1 -7.66 -16.90 -0.19
C GLY A 1 -8.51 -15.87 0.55
N TRP A 2 -8.00 -14.66 0.79
CA TRP A 2 -8.76 -13.58 1.43
C TRP A 2 -10.05 -13.25 0.64
N LEU A 3 -9.96 -13.14 -0.69
CA LEU A 3 -11.09 -12.87 -1.58
C LEU A 3 -12.25 -13.88 -1.42
N ALA A 4 -11.96 -15.17 -1.38
CA ALA A 4 -12.98 -16.21 -1.18
C ALA A 4 -13.69 -16.09 0.17
N ARG A 5 -12.94 -15.80 1.26
CA ARG A 5 -13.53 -15.69 2.60
C ARG A 5 -14.35 -14.41 2.79
N THR A 6 -13.92 -13.31 2.18
CA THR A 6 -14.54 -12.00 2.37
C THR A 6 -15.71 -11.76 1.40
N TYR A 7 -15.58 -12.23 0.16
CA TYR A 7 -16.52 -11.93 -0.92
C TYR A 7 -17.24 -13.17 -1.46
N GLY A 8 -16.93 -14.38 -0.95
CA GLY A 8 -17.56 -15.62 -1.42
C GLY A 8 -17.17 -16.03 -2.84
N LEU A 9 -16.10 -15.45 -3.39
CA LEU A 9 -15.67 -15.69 -4.77
C LEU A 9 -14.74 -16.90 -4.87
N GLU A 10 -15.02 -17.76 -5.84
CA GLU A 10 -14.17 -18.89 -6.21
C GLU A 10 -13.57 -18.68 -7.60
N GLY A 11 -12.40 -19.25 -7.86
CA GLY A 11 -11.71 -19.08 -9.13
C GLY A 11 -10.35 -19.75 -9.13
N ASP A 12 -9.86 -20.03 -10.34
CA ASP A 12 -8.66 -20.84 -10.54
C ASP A 12 -7.37 -20.08 -10.19
N ASP A 13 -7.37 -18.75 -10.37
CA ASP A 13 -6.25 -17.88 -10.05
C ASP A 13 -6.71 -16.48 -9.59
N LEU A 14 -5.73 -15.66 -9.18
CA LEU A 14 -5.98 -14.30 -8.71
C LEU A 14 -6.56 -13.41 -9.82
N TYR A 15 -6.16 -13.60 -11.07
CA TYR A 15 -6.65 -12.81 -12.19
C TYR A 15 -8.14 -13.04 -12.39
N ALA A 16 -8.58 -14.30 -12.46
CA ALA A 16 -9.97 -14.68 -12.55
C ALA A 16 -10.78 -14.12 -11.37
N LEU A 17 -10.25 -14.23 -10.14
CA LEU A 17 -10.90 -13.70 -8.95
C LEU A 17 -11.06 -12.17 -8.96
N ILE A 18 -10.05 -11.41 -9.41
CA ILE A 18 -10.17 -9.94 -9.51
C ILE A 18 -11.18 -9.54 -10.59
N GLN A 19 -11.22 -10.22 -11.73
CA GLN A 19 -12.21 -9.92 -12.77
C GLN A 19 -13.64 -10.19 -12.29
N ARG A 20 -13.85 -11.30 -11.57
CA ARG A 20 -15.14 -11.61 -10.94
C ARG A 20 -15.51 -10.61 -9.86
N LEU A 21 -14.55 -10.22 -9.02
CA LEU A 21 -14.75 -9.20 -7.99
C LEU A 21 -15.26 -7.88 -8.61
N HIS A 22 -14.66 -7.45 -9.71
CA HIS A 22 -15.14 -6.27 -10.43
C HIS A 22 -16.55 -6.50 -11.01
N ALA A 23 -16.77 -7.58 -11.77
CA ALA A 23 -18.02 -7.81 -12.49
C ALA A 23 -19.23 -8.09 -11.58
N GLU A 24 -19.03 -8.80 -10.46
CA GLU A 24 -20.11 -9.27 -9.60
C GLU A 24 -20.37 -8.33 -8.41
N ILE A 25 -19.34 -7.65 -7.90
CA ILE A 25 -19.43 -6.89 -6.64
C ILE A 25 -19.25 -5.39 -6.83
N PHE A 26 -18.23 -4.96 -7.59
CA PHE A 26 -17.90 -3.53 -7.73
C PHE A 26 -18.30 -2.91 -9.07
N LYS A 27 -19.11 -3.59 -9.89
CA LYS A 27 -19.46 -3.15 -11.25
C LYS A 27 -20.05 -1.74 -11.32
N ASP A 28 -20.79 -1.35 -10.29
CA ASP A 28 -21.47 -0.05 -10.20
C ASP A 28 -20.70 0.95 -9.33
N SER A 29 -19.48 0.59 -8.89
CA SER A 29 -18.63 1.45 -8.07
C SER A 29 -17.77 2.34 -8.97
N PRO A 30 -18.01 3.67 -9.01
CA PRO A 30 -17.25 4.55 -9.88
C PRO A 30 -15.82 4.70 -9.39
N ALA A 31 -14.86 4.57 -10.30
CA ALA A 31 -13.49 4.98 -10.05
C ALA A 31 -13.37 6.51 -10.20
N PRO A 32 -12.49 7.16 -9.41
CA PRO A 32 -12.17 8.57 -9.63
C PRO A 32 -11.64 8.80 -11.05
N SER A 33 -12.02 9.92 -11.67
CA SER A 33 -11.57 10.30 -13.01
C SER A 33 -10.24 11.06 -13.02
N ALA A 34 -9.74 11.46 -11.84
CA ALA A 34 -8.51 12.22 -11.67
C ALA A 34 -7.52 11.48 -10.77
N LEU A 35 -6.22 11.66 -11.05
CA LEU A 35 -5.14 10.96 -10.34
C LEU A 35 -4.87 11.52 -8.94
N ASP A 36 -5.24 12.76 -8.68
CA ASP A 36 -5.10 13.41 -7.36
C ASP A 36 -6.20 12.97 -6.37
N ALA A 37 -7.01 11.99 -6.75
CA ALA A 37 -7.98 11.35 -5.88
C ALA A 37 -7.32 10.73 -4.64
N ARG A 38 -8.16 10.55 -3.62
CA ARG A 38 -7.79 9.98 -2.32
C ARG A 38 -7.08 8.63 -2.41
N TYR A 39 -7.37 7.83 -3.44
CA TYR A 39 -6.71 6.53 -3.65
C TYR A 39 -5.20 6.65 -3.78
N VAL A 40 -4.68 7.73 -4.39
CA VAL A 40 -3.22 7.93 -4.46
C VAL A 40 -2.75 8.79 -3.29
N THR A 41 -3.46 9.88 -3.03
CA THR A 41 -3.01 10.89 -2.06
C THR A 41 -3.13 10.45 -0.59
N GLU A 42 -3.90 9.38 -0.30
CA GLU A 42 -3.97 8.71 1.01
C GLU A 42 -3.12 7.42 1.01
N ASP A 43 -3.36 6.48 0.10
CA ASP A 43 -2.77 5.13 0.19
C ASP A 43 -1.26 5.11 -0.05
N VAL A 44 -0.72 6.03 -0.85
CA VAL A 44 0.73 6.08 -1.11
C VAL A 44 1.50 6.60 0.12
N PRO A 45 1.25 7.83 0.63
CA PRO A 45 2.01 8.34 1.77
C PRO A 45 1.70 7.65 3.10
N TYR A 46 0.51 7.05 3.28
CA TYR A 46 0.09 6.45 4.56
C TYR A 46 -0.05 4.92 4.53
N GLY A 47 -0.01 4.29 3.35
CA GLY A 47 0.03 2.84 3.20
C GLY A 47 1.37 2.33 2.66
N LEU A 48 1.73 2.72 1.43
CA LEU A 48 2.91 2.19 0.75
C LEU A 48 4.22 2.68 1.38
N VAL A 49 4.34 3.98 1.65
CA VAL A 49 5.54 4.56 2.26
C VAL A 49 5.86 3.91 3.62
N PRO A 50 4.95 3.88 4.62
CA PRO A 50 5.26 3.22 5.89
C PRO A 50 5.54 1.72 5.73
N SER A 51 4.88 1.03 4.78
CA SER A 51 5.17 -0.38 4.50
C SER A 51 6.61 -0.60 3.99
N ALA A 52 7.06 0.26 3.07
CA ALA A 52 8.43 0.21 2.54
C ALA A 52 9.48 0.56 3.62
N GLU A 53 9.19 1.57 4.46
CA GLU A 53 10.01 1.98 5.61
C GLU A 53 10.18 0.85 6.63
N LEU A 54 9.08 0.17 6.99
CA LEU A 54 9.12 -1.01 7.87
C LEU A 54 9.83 -2.19 7.21
N GLY A 55 9.67 -2.38 5.90
CA GLY A 55 10.44 -3.36 5.12
C GLY A 55 11.94 -3.14 5.27
N ARG A 56 12.43 -1.90 5.16
CA ARG A 56 13.84 -1.56 5.38
C ARG A 56 14.30 -1.85 6.80
N LEU A 57 13.51 -1.48 7.81
CA LEU A 57 13.80 -1.80 9.21
C LEU A 57 13.90 -3.32 9.46
N ALA A 58 13.02 -4.09 8.83
CA ALA A 58 12.99 -5.54 8.91
C ALA A 58 13.98 -6.25 7.96
N ARG A 59 14.73 -5.52 7.14
CA ARG A 59 15.61 -6.04 6.08
C ARG A 59 14.88 -6.93 5.06
N VAL A 60 13.63 -6.61 4.76
CA VAL A 60 12.82 -7.25 3.72
C VAL A 60 12.76 -6.33 2.49
N PRO A 61 13.32 -6.73 1.34
CA PRO A 61 13.23 -5.95 0.10
C PRO A 61 11.78 -5.79 -0.37
N MET A 62 11.40 -4.55 -0.72
CA MET A 62 10.05 -4.21 -1.20
C MET A 62 10.09 -3.55 -2.60
N PRO A 63 10.71 -4.18 -3.62
CA PRO A 63 11.01 -3.52 -4.89
C PRO A 63 9.77 -3.04 -5.64
N VAL A 64 8.67 -3.81 -5.59
CA VAL A 64 7.41 -3.43 -6.25
C VAL A 64 6.77 -2.23 -5.55
N SER A 65 6.72 -2.23 -4.21
CA SER A 65 6.18 -1.09 -3.45
C SER A 65 6.99 0.18 -3.68
N GLU A 66 8.32 0.08 -3.69
CA GLU A 66 9.22 1.20 -3.98
C GLU A 66 9.05 1.72 -5.43
N ALA A 67 8.83 0.83 -6.40
CA ALA A 67 8.52 1.22 -7.77
C ALA A 67 7.18 1.97 -7.86
N LEU A 68 6.14 1.47 -7.19
CA LEU A 68 4.82 2.11 -7.15
C LEU A 68 4.87 3.50 -6.52
N ILE A 69 5.60 3.67 -5.41
CA ILE A 69 5.82 5.00 -4.79
C ILE A 69 6.49 5.95 -5.79
N THR A 70 7.46 5.46 -6.57
CA THR A 70 8.16 6.27 -7.57
C THR A 70 7.23 6.72 -8.69
N VAL A 71 6.42 5.80 -9.23
CA VAL A 71 5.44 6.11 -10.28
C VAL A 71 4.41 7.12 -9.78
N ALA A 72 3.84 6.91 -8.58
CA ALA A 72 2.87 7.83 -8.00
C ALA A 72 3.47 9.23 -7.74
N SER A 73 4.72 9.27 -7.24
CA SER A 73 5.45 10.52 -7.00
C SER A 73 5.64 11.31 -8.30
N ALA A 74 6.06 10.63 -9.37
CA ALA A 74 6.21 11.24 -10.69
C ALA A 74 4.87 11.71 -11.28
N ALA A 75 3.82 10.89 -11.17
CA ALA A 75 2.50 11.18 -11.72
C ALA A 75 1.85 12.43 -11.10
N LEU A 76 2.09 12.68 -9.81
CA LEU A 76 1.51 13.82 -9.09
C LEU A 76 2.51 14.96 -8.81
N ALA A 77 3.75 14.85 -9.32
CA ALA A 77 4.84 15.80 -9.04
C ALA A 77 5.03 16.08 -7.54
N ARG A 78 4.95 15.03 -6.72
CA ARG A 78 5.06 15.08 -5.24
C ARG A 78 6.10 14.08 -4.77
N ASP A 79 6.83 14.42 -3.71
CA ASP A 79 7.82 13.51 -3.15
C ASP A 79 7.18 12.73 -2.01
N PHE A 80 6.49 11.64 -2.35
CA PHE A 80 5.81 10.83 -1.33
C PHE A 80 6.76 10.17 -0.34
N ARG A 81 8.02 9.91 -0.70
CA ARG A 81 9.01 9.38 0.24
C ARG A 81 9.34 10.40 1.31
N ARG A 82 9.47 11.67 0.91
CA ARG A 82 9.71 12.78 1.83
C ARG A 82 8.45 13.21 2.56
N GLU A 83 7.26 13.10 1.99
CA GLU A 83 5.99 13.58 2.60
C GLU A 83 5.31 12.53 3.49
N GLY A 84 5.45 11.24 3.15
CA GLY A 84 4.71 10.15 3.77
C GLY A 84 5.16 9.75 5.18
N ARG A 85 4.56 8.70 5.72
CA ARG A 85 4.80 8.24 7.10
C ARG A 85 6.12 7.45 7.20
N THR A 86 7.23 8.16 7.32
CA THR A 86 8.59 7.58 7.46
C THR A 86 8.85 7.01 8.85
N LEU A 87 9.91 6.21 9.03
CA LEU A 87 10.35 5.75 10.36
C LEU A 87 10.56 6.94 11.32
N ALA A 88 11.16 8.02 10.85
CA ALA A 88 11.36 9.25 11.62
C ALA A 88 10.02 9.84 12.11
N ARG A 89 9.03 9.95 11.21
CA ARG A 89 7.68 10.46 11.56
C ARG A 89 6.89 9.50 12.45
N MET A 90 7.25 8.22 12.50
CA MET A 90 6.68 7.24 13.40
C MET A 90 7.41 7.15 14.75
N GLY A 91 8.53 7.87 14.93
CA GLY A 91 9.36 7.75 16.13
C GLY A 91 10.13 6.42 16.23
N LEU A 92 10.37 5.76 15.09
CA LEU A 92 11.02 4.46 14.99
C LEU A 92 12.42 4.53 14.36
N GLU A 93 12.88 5.72 13.98
CA GLU A 93 14.21 5.92 13.40
C GLU A 93 15.32 5.54 14.39
N GLY A 94 16.33 4.81 13.90
CA GLY A 94 17.45 4.32 14.70
C GLY A 94 17.13 3.13 15.61
N LEU A 95 15.87 2.70 15.72
CA LEU A 95 15.51 1.52 16.50
C LEU A 95 15.93 0.23 15.78
N SER A 96 16.24 -0.81 16.56
CA SER A 96 16.28 -2.17 16.05
C SER A 96 14.85 -2.68 15.81
N LEU A 97 14.68 -3.70 14.95
CA LEU A 97 13.37 -4.32 14.72
C LEU A 97 12.72 -4.78 16.05
N GLN A 98 13.52 -5.33 16.97
CA GLN A 98 13.00 -5.78 18.27
C GLN A 98 12.52 -4.60 19.12
N ALA A 99 13.28 -3.51 19.18
CA ALA A 99 12.90 -2.31 19.92
C ALA A 99 11.64 -1.66 19.33
N ALA A 100 11.54 -1.59 18.00
CA ALA A 100 10.35 -1.07 17.32
C ALA A 100 9.09 -1.92 17.60
N ARG A 101 9.22 -3.26 17.66
CA ARG A 101 8.11 -4.14 18.04
C ARG A 101 7.66 -3.93 19.49
N SER A 102 8.61 -3.75 20.41
CA SER A 102 8.31 -3.46 21.81
C SER A 102 7.66 -2.09 22.02
N ALA A 103 7.93 -1.10 21.15
CA ALA A 103 7.35 0.23 21.25
C ALA A 103 5.85 0.31 20.88
N VAL A 104 5.31 -0.73 20.24
CA VAL A 104 3.91 -0.79 19.75
C VAL A 104 3.08 -1.90 20.40
N SER A 105 3.66 -2.61 21.38
CA SER A 105 3.00 -3.65 22.17
C SER A 105 2.48 -3.06 23.48
#